data_AF-A0A259CTV9-F1
#
_entry.id   AF-A0A259CTV9-F1
#
_cell.length_a   1.000
_cell.length_b   1.000
_cell.length_c   1.000
_cell.angle_alpha   90.00
_cell.angle_beta   90.00
_cell.angle_gamma   90.00
#
_symmetry.space_group_name_H-M   'P 1'
#
loop_
_entity.id
_entity.type
_entity.pdbx_description
1 polymer ?
#
loop_
_entity_poly.entity_id
_entity_poly.type
_entity_poly.pdbx_seq_one_letter_code
_entity_poly.pdbx_strand_id
1 'polypeptide(L)'
;MHTLPIKLLLVVFSIPLLLSSGFSFAEQSFVDTKTGQPIKIESGLFNTEQAKKFMNTGENPYNGNAEAIATGKKHYQTYSCAQCHGAQAQGQTAGGLTGPRYNHSKTATDKGMFEIIWAGTNAGMSGKGKGVMDPSNHSNGLSPDDTLRLMAWIRSQGGAAK
;
A
#
# COMPACT_ATOMS: atom_id res chain seq x y z
N MET A 1 -8.15 -55.48 58.67
CA MET A 1 -8.11 -54.01 58.73
C MET A 1 -7.48 -53.48 57.46
N HIS A 2 -8.15 -52.51 56.83
CA HIS A 2 -7.72 -51.65 55.72
C HIS A 2 -7.76 -52.19 54.28
N THR A 3 -8.90 -51.92 53.66
CA THR A 3 -9.16 -51.75 52.22
C THR A 3 -8.42 -50.53 51.65
N LEU A 4 -7.81 -50.64 50.45
CA LEU A 4 -7.44 -49.47 49.63
C LEU A 4 -8.31 -49.43 48.37
N PRO A 5 -8.97 -48.29 48.06
CA PRO A 5 -9.81 -48.17 46.88
C PRO A 5 -8.96 -47.81 45.65
N ILE A 6 -9.07 -48.63 44.61
CA ILE A 6 -8.54 -48.35 43.28
C ILE A 6 -9.32 -47.15 42.72
N LYS A 7 -8.73 -45.96 42.78
CA LYS A 7 -9.24 -44.78 42.08
C LYS A 7 -9.05 -44.99 40.58
N LEU A 8 -10.15 -45.28 39.91
CA LEU A 8 -10.30 -45.24 38.46
C LEU A 8 -9.99 -43.81 37.97
N LEU A 9 -8.77 -43.61 37.47
CA LEU A 9 -8.35 -42.35 36.86
C LEU A 9 -8.91 -42.29 35.43
N LEU A 10 -10.11 -41.74 35.27
CA LEU A 10 -10.65 -41.36 33.97
C LEU A 10 -9.84 -40.18 33.42
N VAL A 11 -8.89 -40.47 32.53
CA VAL A 11 -8.19 -39.46 31.73
C VAL A 11 -9.13 -39.03 30.61
N VAL A 12 -9.84 -37.93 30.84
CA VAL A 12 -10.63 -37.26 29.81
C VAL A 12 -9.65 -36.44 28.96
N PHE A 13 -9.31 -36.97 27.78
CA PHE A 13 -8.51 -36.25 26.79
C PHE A 13 -9.42 -35.23 26.09
N SER A 14 -9.56 -34.05 26.69
CA SER A 14 -10.26 -32.91 26.09
C SER A 14 -9.47 -32.45 24.88
N ILE A 15 -9.88 -32.85 23.68
CA ILE A 15 -9.36 -32.32 22.42
C ILE A 15 -9.80 -30.85 22.35
N PRO A 16 -8.88 -29.87 22.38
CA PRO A 16 -9.27 -28.49 22.14
C PRO A 16 -9.64 -28.38 20.66
N LEU A 17 -10.95 -28.24 20.39
CA LEU A 17 -11.47 -27.84 19.09
C LEU A 17 -10.94 -26.42 18.83
N LEU A 18 -9.82 -26.33 18.12
CA LEU A 18 -9.29 -25.08 17.58
C LEU A 18 -10.31 -24.56 16.57
N LEU A 19 -11.21 -23.68 17.02
CA LEU A 19 -11.99 -22.83 16.13
C LEU A 19 -10.97 -21.95 15.40
N SER A 20 -10.57 -22.37 14.20
CA SER A 20 -9.90 -21.53 13.23
C SER A 20 -10.89 -20.46 12.78
N SER A 21 -10.95 -19.37 13.55
CA SER A 21 -11.55 -18.11 13.12
C SER A 21 -10.85 -17.68 11.84
N GLY A 22 -11.50 -17.91 10.69
CA GLY A 22 -11.07 -17.31 9.44
C GLY A 22 -11.11 -15.81 9.62
N PHE A 23 -9.94 -15.17 9.69
CA PHE A 23 -9.86 -13.73 9.64
C PHE A 23 -10.32 -13.28 8.26
N SER A 24 -11.58 -12.86 8.14
CA SER A 24 -12.03 -12.06 6.99
C SER A 24 -11.40 -10.69 7.11
N PHE A 25 -10.32 -10.45 6.38
CA PHE A 25 -9.87 -9.09 6.11
C PHE A 25 -10.90 -8.46 5.17
N ALA A 26 -11.55 -7.38 5.62
CA ALA A 26 -12.32 -6.56 4.72
C ALA A 26 -11.37 -5.95 3.69
N GLU A 27 -11.67 -6.13 2.39
CA GLU A 27 -10.92 -5.51 1.29
C GLU A 27 -10.74 -4.01 1.54
N GLN A 28 -9.53 -3.50 1.34
CA GLN A 28 -9.22 -2.12 1.65
C GLN A 28 -9.96 -1.16 0.70
N SER A 29 -10.74 -0.24 1.27
CA SER A 29 -11.47 0.76 0.49
C SER A 29 -10.60 1.98 0.18
N PHE A 30 -10.42 2.29 -1.09
CA PHE A 30 -9.71 3.49 -1.56
C PHE A 30 -10.67 4.66 -1.77
N VAL A 31 -10.24 5.88 -1.46
CA VAL A 31 -11.05 7.09 -1.65
C VAL A 31 -10.33 8.15 -2.48
N ASP A 32 -11.10 8.92 -3.24
CA ASP A 32 -10.61 10.05 -4.02
C ASP A 32 -10.10 11.13 -3.08
N THR A 33 -8.87 11.58 -3.30
CA THR A 33 -8.22 12.54 -2.40
C THR A 33 -8.89 13.92 -2.42
N LYS A 34 -9.60 14.27 -3.50
CA LYS A 34 -10.27 15.56 -3.68
C LYS A 34 -11.67 15.55 -3.08
N THR A 35 -12.43 14.46 -3.24
CA THR A 35 -13.84 14.39 -2.86
C THR A 35 -14.13 13.51 -1.64
N GLY A 36 -13.17 12.66 -1.23
CA GLY A 36 -13.36 11.66 -0.18
C GLY A 36 -14.28 10.50 -0.57
N GLN A 37 -14.81 10.49 -1.80
CA GLN A 37 -15.72 9.44 -2.27
C GLN A 37 -14.95 8.16 -2.61
N PRO A 38 -15.55 6.97 -2.46
CA PRO A 38 -14.91 5.72 -2.83
C PRO A 38 -14.46 5.69 -4.29
N ILE A 39 -13.26 5.20 -4.55
CA ILE A 39 -12.76 4.90 -5.90
C ILE A 39 -12.95 3.41 -6.15
N LYS A 40 -13.63 3.07 -7.24
CA LYS A 40 -13.64 1.70 -7.75
C LYS A 40 -12.39 1.47 -8.60
N ILE A 41 -11.46 0.68 -8.08
CA ILE A 41 -10.31 0.17 -8.85
C ILE A 41 -10.65 -1.27 -9.21
N GLU A 42 -10.54 -1.61 -10.49
CA GLU A 42 -10.81 -2.98 -10.94
C GLU A 42 -9.83 -3.95 -10.25
N SER A 43 -10.35 -4.94 -9.54
CA SER A 43 -9.53 -5.93 -8.81
C SER A 43 -8.57 -6.69 -9.73
N GLY A 44 -8.94 -6.88 -11.00
CA GLY A 44 -8.09 -7.47 -12.03
C GLY A 44 -6.80 -6.67 -12.32
N LEU A 45 -6.73 -5.40 -11.92
CA LEU A 45 -5.50 -4.60 -12.02
C LEU A 45 -4.48 -4.95 -10.93
N PHE A 46 -4.91 -5.54 -9.81
CA PHE A 46 -4.05 -6.07 -8.76
C PHE A 46 -3.64 -7.51 -9.09
N ASN A 47 -2.89 -7.66 -10.18
CA ASN A 47 -2.59 -8.97 -10.79
C ASN A 47 -1.33 -9.65 -10.25
N THR A 48 -0.58 -9.02 -9.34
CA THR A 48 0.55 -9.62 -8.62
C THR A 48 0.19 -9.96 -7.18
N GLU A 49 0.90 -10.92 -6.58
CA GLU A 49 0.68 -11.27 -5.16
C GLU A 49 0.94 -10.07 -4.23
N GLN A 50 1.91 -9.23 -4.57
CA GLN A 50 2.23 -8.00 -3.85
C GLN A 50 1.11 -6.97 -3.96
N ALA A 51 0.56 -6.78 -5.16
CA ALA A 51 -0.56 -5.87 -5.37
C ALA A 51 -1.83 -6.36 -4.64
N LYS A 52 -2.13 -7.67 -4.67
CA LYS A 52 -3.24 -8.26 -3.91
C LYS A 52 -3.04 -8.07 -2.40
N LYS A 53 -1.82 -8.29 -1.89
CA LYS A 53 -1.52 -8.06 -0.47
C LYS A 53 -1.77 -6.59 -0.08
N PHE A 54 -1.35 -5.65 -0.90
CA PHE A 54 -1.64 -4.23 -0.68
C PHE A 54 -3.13 -3.92 -0.72
N MET A 55 -3.88 -4.49 -1.67
CA MET A 55 -5.33 -4.34 -1.77
C MET A 55 -6.06 -4.83 -0.50
N ASN A 56 -5.51 -5.82 0.20
CA ASN A 56 -6.07 -6.36 1.43
C ASN A 56 -5.62 -5.63 2.71
N THR A 57 -4.42 -5.06 2.72
CA THR A 57 -3.78 -4.55 3.95
C THR A 57 -3.54 -3.05 3.96
N GLY A 58 -3.47 -2.41 2.79
CA GLY A 58 -3.02 -1.03 2.63
C GLY A 58 -1.53 -0.81 2.90
N GLU A 59 -0.76 -1.88 3.16
CA GLU A 59 0.69 -1.84 3.42
C GLU A 59 1.47 -2.21 2.16
N ASN A 60 2.48 -1.41 1.79
CA ASN A 60 3.27 -1.68 0.59
C ASN A 60 4.33 -2.76 0.87
N PRO A 61 4.21 -3.97 0.28
CA PRO A 61 5.17 -5.05 0.52
C PRO A 61 6.56 -4.79 -0.09
N TYR A 62 6.70 -3.76 -0.93
CA TYR A 62 7.98 -3.39 -1.56
C TYR A 62 8.82 -2.42 -0.71
N ASN A 63 8.32 -1.93 0.42
CA ASN A 63 9.12 -1.04 1.28
C ASN A 63 10.43 -1.72 1.70
N GLY A 64 11.57 -1.09 1.39
CA GLY A 64 12.91 -1.64 1.66
C GLY A 64 13.41 -2.68 0.65
N ASN A 65 12.62 -3.08 -0.35
CA ASN A 65 13.05 -4.03 -1.38
C ASN A 65 13.88 -3.33 -2.48
N ALA A 66 15.16 -3.71 -2.60
CA ALA A 66 16.11 -3.04 -3.49
C ALA A 66 15.73 -3.08 -4.99
N GLU A 67 15.22 -4.21 -5.48
CA GLU A 67 14.83 -4.37 -6.89
C GLU A 67 13.59 -3.53 -7.23
N ALA A 68 12.60 -3.54 -6.33
CA ALA A 68 11.40 -2.72 -6.45
C ALA A 68 11.74 -1.23 -6.39
N ILE A 69 12.67 -0.83 -5.51
CA ILE A 69 13.17 0.55 -5.42
C ILE A 69 13.86 0.97 -6.72
N ALA A 70 14.68 0.10 -7.33
CA ALA A 70 15.34 0.40 -8.61
C ALA A 70 14.31 0.60 -9.73
N THR A 71 13.30 -0.26 -9.79
CA THR A 71 12.18 -0.14 -10.73
C THR A 71 11.36 1.13 -10.47
N GLY A 72 11.07 1.43 -9.20
CA GLY A 72 10.34 2.63 -8.78
C GLY A 72 11.05 3.92 -9.19
N LYS A 73 12.39 3.95 -9.11
CA LYS A 73 13.19 5.08 -9.61
C LYS A 73 12.96 5.33 -11.09
N LYS A 74 12.92 4.27 -11.90
CA LYS A 74 12.66 4.38 -13.34
C LYS A 74 11.28 4.99 -13.58
N HIS A 75 10.25 4.50 -12.89
CA HIS A 75 8.89 5.06 -12.97
C HIS A 75 8.85 6.54 -12.56
N TYR A 76 9.53 6.91 -11.48
CA TYR A 76 9.59 8.30 -11.02
C TYR A 76 10.17 9.25 -12.09
N GLN A 77 11.17 8.79 -12.84
CA GLN A 77 11.78 9.53 -13.94
C GLN A 77 10.88 9.54 -15.19
N THR A 78 10.33 8.40 -15.57
CA THR A 78 9.50 8.25 -16.79
C THR A 78 8.18 9.00 -16.71
N TYR A 79 7.54 9.06 -15.53
CA TYR A 79 6.24 9.71 -15.36
C TYR A 79 6.31 11.17 -14.91
N SER A 80 7.49 11.79 -15.08
CA SER A 80 7.76 13.21 -14.82
C SER A 80 7.51 13.66 -13.37
N CYS A 81 7.54 12.74 -12.41
CA CYS A 81 7.39 13.07 -10.99
C CYS A 81 8.52 14.01 -10.53
N ALA A 82 9.73 13.77 -11.05
CA ALA A 82 10.92 14.57 -10.78
C ALA A 82 10.78 16.05 -11.18
N GLN A 83 9.97 16.36 -12.20
CA GLN A 83 9.82 17.73 -12.70
C GLN A 83 9.17 18.67 -11.67
N CYS A 84 8.31 18.13 -10.81
CA CYS A 84 7.63 18.90 -9.77
C CYS A 84 8.22 18.63 -8.39
N HIS A 85 8.58 17.39 -8.09
CA HIS A 85 9.01 16.96 -6.75
C HIS A 85 10.53 16.82 -6.61
N GLY A 86 11.31 17.24 -7.60
CA GLY A 86 12.77 17.16 -7.59
C GLY A 86 13.31 15.75 -7.87
N ALA A 87 14.57 15.64 -8.27
CA ALA A 87 15.17 14.36 -8.71
C ALA A 87 15.22 13.26 -7.63
N GLN A 88 15.18 13.64 -6.35
CA GLN A 88 15.25 12.78 -5.17
C GLN A 88 14.00 12.93 -4.28
N ALA A 89 12.87 13.37 -4.86
CA ALA A 89 11.61 13.58 -4.13
C ALA A 89 11.66 14.63 -2.99
N GLN A 90 12.72 15.46 -2.99
CA GLN A 90 12.98 16.49 -1.99
C GLN A 90 12.10 17.74 -2.12
N GLY A 91 11.38 17.86 -3.24
CA GLY A 91 10.58 19.03 -3.61
C GLY A 91 11.33 19.97 -4.56
N GLN A 92 10.57 20.64 -5.44
CA GLN A 92 11.06 21.69 -6.32
C GLN A 92 9.94 22.72 -6.52
N THR A 93 9.11 22.52 -7.55
CA THR A 93 7.92 23.35 -7.81
C THR A 93 6.74 22.90 -6.93
N ALA A 94 6.70 21.62 -6.58
CA ALA A 94 5.79 21.06 -5.60
C ALA A 94 6.56 20.64 -4.33
N GLY A 95 5.85 20.51 -3.21
CA GLY A 95 6.45 20.12 -1.93
C GLY A 95 7.13 18.74 -1.98
N GLY A 96 8.10 18.53 -1.11
CA GLY A 96 8.76 17.23 -0.95
C GLY A 96 7.77 16.11 -0.62
N LEU A 97 8.07 14.91 -1.09
CA LEU A 97 7.24 13.71 -0.92
C LEU A 97 7.68 12.84 0.26
N THR A 98 8.80 13.20 0.89
CA THR A 98 9.42 12.44 1.97
C THR A 98 9.08 13.03 3.34
N GLY A 99 9.02 12.17 4.36
CA GLY A 99 8.84 12.59 5.74
C GLY A 99 10.11 13.20 6.37
N PRO A 100 10.06 13.59 7.66
CA PRO A 100 8.94 13.38 8.59
C PRO A 100 7.83 14.46 8.52
N ARG A 101 8.07 15.60 7.86
CA ARG A 101 7.04 16.64 7.67
C ARG A 101 6.37 16.47 6.32
N TYR A 102 5.33 15.65 6.27
CA TYR A 102 4.54 15.46 5.06
C TYR A 102 3.69 16.69 4.76
N ASN A 103 3.77 17.19 3.52
CA ASN A 103 2.94 18.31 3.05
C ASN A 103 1.45 17.93 2.91
N HIS A 104 1.14 16.64 2.87
CA HIS A 104 -0.22 16.12 2.85
C HIS A 104 -0.34 14.96 3.85
N SER A 105 -1.20 15.06 4.86
CA SER A 105 -1.30 14.08 5.96
C SER A 105 -1.51 12.63 5.48
N LYS A 106 -2.30 12.42 4.43
CA LYS A 106 -2.48 11.10 3.80
C LYS A 106 -1.17 10.41 3.37
N THR A 107 -0.13 11.14 2.97
CA THR A 107 1.13 10.51 2.52
C THR A 107 1.92 9.88 3.66
N ALA A 108 1.52 10.05 4.91
CA ALA A 108 2.09 9.32 6.04
C ALA A 108 1.84 7.80 5.98
N THR A 109 0.84 7.35 5.23
CA THR A 109 0.51 5.93 5.04
C THR A 109 0.72 5.52 3.59
N ASP A 110 0.97 4.23 3.34
CA ASP A 110 1.08 3.72 1.97
C ASP A 110 -0.24 3.79 1.23
N LYS A 111 -1.35 3.39 1.86
CA LYS A 111 -2.70 3.61 1.34
C LYS A 111 -2.94 5.06 0.89
N GLY A 112 -2.67 6.03 1.75
CA GLY A 112 -2.94 7.42 1.43
C GLY A 112 -2.01 7.98 0.35
N MET A 113 -0.75 7.55 0.30
CA MET A 113 0.16 7.88 -0.81
C MET A 113 -0.34 7.26 -2.12
N PHE A 114 -0.78 6.00 -2.11
CA PHE A 114 -1.38 5.34 -3.27
C PHE A 114 -2.61 6.09 -3.77
N GLU A 115 -3.53 6.50 -2.87
CA GLU A 115 -4.71 7.30 -3.24
C GLU A 115 -4.36 8.64 -3.90
N ILE A 116 -3.31 9.31 -3.43
CA ILE A 116 -2.84 10.56 -4.03
C ILE A 116 -2.26 10.30 -5.41
N ILE A 117 -1.41 9.27 -5.54
CA ILE A 117 -0.83 8.90 -6.83
C ILE A 117 -1.94 8.49 -7.80
N TRP A 118 -2.92 7.71 -7.35
CA TRP A 118 -3.99 7.19 -8.20
C TRP A 118 -5.02 8.26 -8.60
N ALA A 119 -5.50 9.07 -7.65
CA ALA A 119 -6.62 10.01 -7.88
C ALA A 119 -6.17 11.43 -8.24
N GLY A 120 -4.90 11.77 -7.95
CA GLY A 120 -4.40 13.14 -7.98
C GLY A 120 -4.93 14.01 -6.83
N THR A 121 -4.63 15.30 -6.89
CA THR A 121 -5.04 16.32 -5.91
C THR A 121 -5.53 17.59 -6.63
N ASN A 122 -6.21 18.48 -5.91
CA ASN A 122 -6.60 19.80 -6.43
C ASN A 122 -5.40 20.77 -6.57
N ALA A 123 -4.21 20.39 -6.08
CA ALA A 123 -3.00 21.20 -6.12
C ALA A 123 -2.15 21.00 -7.40
N GLY A 124 -2.78 20.59 -8.51
CA GLY A 124 -2.13 20.43 -9.81
C GLY A 124 -1.44 19.08 -10.06
N MET A 125 -1.56 18.11 -9.14
CA MET A 125 -1.14 16.73 -9.41
C MET A 125 -2.30 15.94 -10.01
N SER A 126 -2.27 15.65 -11.31
CA SER A 126 -3.21 14.68 -11.89
C SER A 126 -2.75 13.25 -11.59
N GLY A 127 -3.69 12.30 -11.46
CA GLY A 127 -3.41 10.94 -11.02
C GLY A 127 -2.53 10.14 -11.99
N LYS A 128 -1.48 9.47 -11.53
CA LYS A 128 -0.59 8.63 -12.33
C LYS A 128 -0.97 7.15 -12.14
N GLY A 129 -1.90 6.65 -12.95
CA GLY A 129 -2.38 5.26 -12.90
C GLY A 129 -3.24 4.92 -14.11
N LYS A 130 -3.84 3.72 -14.18
CA LYS A 130 -4.87 3.42 -15.20
C LYS A 130 -6.21 4.12 -14.89
N GLY A 131 -6.12 5.44 -14.65
CA GLY A 131 -7.12 6.45 -14.32
C GLY A 131 -6.50 7.82 -13.99
N VAL A 132 -7.02 8.88 -14.63
CA VAL A 132 -6.68 10.34 -14.64
C VAL A 132 -5.20 10.73 -14.83
N MET A 133 -4.47 10.10 -15.76
CA MET A 133 -3.46 10.79 -16.57
C MET A 133 -3.23 10.08 -17.90
N ASP A 134 -3.99 10.55 -18.87
CA ASP A 134 -3.63 10.87 -20.25
C ASP A 134 -5.00 11.27 -20.83
N PRO A 135 -5.24 12.56 -21.14
CA PRO A 135 -6.54 13.00 -21.65
C PRO A 135 -6.89 12.33 -22.98
N SER A 136 -5.92 11.69 -23.65
CA SER A 136 -6.12 10.94 -24.89
C SER A 136 -6.33 9.43 -24.68
N ASN A 137 -5.86 8.82 -23.58
CA ASN A 137 -6.07 7.39 -23.32
C ASN A 137 -5.90 7.00 -21.83
N HIS A 138 -7.02 6.69 -21.17
CA HIS A 138 -7.06 6.40 -19.74
C HIS A 138 -6.38 5.06 -19.32
N SER A 139 -5.93 4.26 -20.30
CA SER A 139 -5.20 3.00 -20.05
C SER A 139 -3.66 3.16 -19.95
N ASN A 140 -3.13 4.37 -20.20
CA ASN A 140 -1.69 4.62 -20.36
C ASN A 140 -0.90 4.89 -19.06
N GLY A 141 -1.52 4.86 -17.88
CA GLY A 141 -0.78 5.10 -16.63
C GLY A 141 -0.27 3.85 -15.92
N LEU A 142 0.24 4.05 -14.71
CA LEU A 142 0.84 3.00 -13.88
C LEU A 142 -0.19 1.93 -13.49
N SER A 143 0.24 0.67 -13.48
CA SER A 143 -0.50 -0.39 -12.80
C SER A 143 -0.44 -0.20 -11.27
N PRO A 144 -1.35 -0.80 -10.48
CA PRO A 144 -1.22 -0.78 -9.03
C PRO A 144 0.15 -1.28 -8.55
N ASP A 145 0.64 -2.37 -9.12
CA ASP A 145 1.93 -2.97 -8.79
C ASP A 145 3.11 -2.02 -9.10
N ASP A 146 3.07 -1.32 -10.23
CA ASP A 146 4.08 -0.30 -10.57
C ASP A 146 4.02 0.93 -9.66
N THR A 147 2.80 1.35 -9.28
CA THR A 147 2.60 2.42 -8.29
C THR A 147 3.22 2.04 -6.95
N LEU A 148 3.09 0.78 -6.52
CA LEU A 148 3.71 0.30 -5.27
C LEU A 148 5.24 0.32 -5.34
N ARG A 149 5.83 -0.06 -6.48
CA ARG A 149 7.29 0.06 -6.69
C ARG A 149 7.75 1.52 -6.67
N LEU A 150 7.01 2.41 -7.35
CA LEU A 150 7.24 3.86 -7.31
C LEU A 150 7.23 4.39 -5.86
N MET A 151 6.21 4.01 -5.09
CA MET A 151 6.08 4.39 -3.68
C MET A 151 7.28 3.89 -2.86
N ALA A 152 7.73 2.65 -3.07
CA ALA A 152 8.90 2.12 -2.36
C ALA A 152 10.16 2.97 -2.59
N TRP A 153 10.37 3.45 -3.82
CA TRP A 153 11.46 4.38 -4.11
C TRP A 153 11.29 5.73 -3.41
N ILE A 154 10.08 6.30 -3.41
CA ILE A 154 9.80 7.57 -2.69
C ILE A 154 10.08 7.40 -1.20
N ARG A 155 9.64 6.30 -0.59
CA ARG A 155 9.91 5.98 0.82
C ARG A 155 11.40 5.86 1.11
N SER A 156 12.19 5.31 0.19
CA SER A 156 13.63 5.18 0.37
C SER A 156 14.40 6.51 0.28
N GLN A 157 13.76 7.60 -0.20
CA GLN A 157 14.39 8.93 -0.22
C GLN A 157 14.23 9.68 1.11
N GLY A 158 13.15 9.39 1.85
CA GLY A 158 13.03 9.83 3.23
C GLY A 158 13.98 9.00 4.08
N GLY A 159 14.74 9.63 4.97
CA GLY A 159 15.60 8.90 5.91
C GLY A 159 14.83 7.74 6.51
N ALA A 160 15.45 6.55 6.51
CA ALA A 160 14.91 5.37 7.17
C ALA A 160 14.31 5.80 8.51
N ALA A 161 13.16 5.22 8.88
CA ALA A 161 12.77 5.22 10.28
C ALA A 161 13.98 4.72 11.07
N LYS A 162 14.69 5.67 11.69
CA LYS A 162 15.66 5.44 12.74
C LYS A 162 14.89 5.62 14.03
#